data_AF-W7TYK1-F1
#
_entry.id   AF-W7TYK1-F1
#
_cell.length_a   1.000
_cell.length_b   1.000
_cell.length_c   1.000
_cell.angle_alpha   90.00
_cell.angle_beta   90.00
_cell.angle_gamma   90.00
#
_symmetry.space_group_name_H-M   'P 1'
#
loop_
_entity.id
_entity.type
_entity.pdbx_description
1 polymer ?
#
loop_
_entity_poly.entity_id
_entity_poly.type
_entity_poly.pdbx_seq_one_letter_code
_entity_poly.pdbx_strand_id
1 'polypeptide(L)'
;MGKGVVQAILPFRRANRGWLEALWTGRHVGAVEVSMKETEDCQGRTSFYEGYGVIRDVLQNHLTQVLVLLKMDIPPDKESTSSPSLGSHHHRTAVLRELVLGGETEGGESRASIHVGQYQGYLDHVASDRRSEPRVVRTSVPTAASVTLASRHPRWGGVSFTLKAGKALDERTSYARVVLCDGVPEGAAKAGCACELLFNIQGGKFGTAIAWNRTACTGMIEPAAVVTPPGWLSVENEGENGLAADWQVLRPTAGENAPNAYDMVVAAVLSGDRSMFLDTEELLHQWRVWDNVLSKADTMEPELYPKGFALDEVEMSGLIGSVSEENEDSPHIEL
;
A
#
# COMPACT_ATOMS: atom_id res chain seq x y z
N MET A 1 1.72 -3.29 -12.24
CA MET A 1 3.12 -3.54 -12.66
C MET A 1 3.66 -2.46 -13.61
N GLY A 2 2.88 -1.90 -14.54
CA GLY A 2 3.39 -0.98 -15.58
C GLY A 2 3.75 0.46 -15.19
N LYS A 3 3.51 0.92 -13.96
CA LYS A 3 3.83 2.31 -13.55
C LYS A 3 5.33 2.49 -13.29
N GLY A 4 5.89 3.63 -13.69
CA GLY A 4 7.33 3.91 -13.62
C GLY A 4 7.95 3.69 -12.23
N VAL A 5 7.30 4.13 -11.15
CA VAL A 5 7.79 3.92 -9.77
C VAL A 5 7.83 2.45 -9.41
N VAL A 6 6.78 1.69 -9.77
CA VAL A 6 6.70 0.25 -9.47
C VAL A 6 7.83 -0.50 -10.17
N GLN A 7 8.14 -0.13 -11.41
CA GLN A 7 9.28 -0.68 -12.15
C GLN A 7 10.64 -0.22 -11.60
N ALA A 8 10.69 0.92 -10.93
CA ALA A 8 11.91 1.47 -10.35
C ALA A 8 12.30 0.84 -9.01
N ILE A 9 11.38 0.13 -8.31
CA ILE A 9 11.65 -0.49 -7.01
C ILE A 9 12.87 -1.43 -7.05
N LEU A 10 12.86 -2.43 -7.94
CA LEU A 10 13.96 -3.41 -8.01
C LEU A 10 15.27 -2.80 -8.54
N PRO A 11 15.28 -1.99 -9.62
CA PRO A 11 16.48 -1.28 -10.04
C PRO A 11 17.07 -0.37 -8.96
N PHE A 12 16.23 0.37 -8.20
CA PHE A 12 16.66 1.17 -7.07
C PHE A 12 17.34 0.30 -6.01
N ARG A 13 16.68 -0.78 -5.58
CA ARG A 13 17.23 -1.70 -4.58
C ARG A 13 18.54 -2.33 -5.05
N ARG A 14 18.62 -2.74 -6.31
CA ARG A 14 19.83 -3.35 -6.89
C ARG A 14 20.99 -2.37 -6.99
N ALA A 15 20.75 -1.15 -7.47
CA ALA A 15 21.78 -0.12 -7.61
C ALA A 15 22.35 0.30 -6.25
N ASN A 16 21.53 0.25 -5.20
CA ASN A 16 21.89 0.65 -3.84
C ASN A 16 22.21 -0.53 -2.91
N ARG A 17 22.34 -1.76 -3.45
CA ARG A 17 22.46 -3.00 -2.66
C ARG A 17 23.63 -2.98 -1.66
N GLY A 18 24.70 -2.23 -1.96
CA GLY A 18 25.92 -2.18 -1.15
C GLY A 18 25.68 -1.68 0.27
N TRP A 19 24.73 -0.77 0.47
CA TRP A 19 24.35 -0.25 1.79
C TRP A 19 22.91 -0.61 2.16
N LEU A 20 21.99 -0.67 1.19
CA LEU A 20 20.56 -0.85 1.45
C LEU A 20 20.22 -2.24 2.00
N GLU A 21 20.85 -3.31 1.52
CA GLU A 21 20.51 -4.68 1.95
C GLU A 21 20.83 -4.93 3.44
N ALA A 22 21.79 -4.21 4.02
CA ALA A 22 22.06 -4.27 5.46
C ALA A 22 20.89 -3.71 6.30
N LEU A 23 20.18 -2.71 5.76
CA LEU A 23 18.99 -2.11 6.36
C LEU A 23 17.72 -2.89 6.01
N TRP A 24 17.73 -3.74 4.99
CA TRP A 24 16.55 -4.42 4.46
C TRP A 24 16.17 -5.70 5.21
N THR A 25 16.10 -5.59 6.54
CA THR A 25 15.78 -6.66 7.49
C THR A 25 14.95 -6.11 8.65
N GLY A 26 14.22 -6.96 9.37
CA GLY A 26 13.37 -6.56 10.51
C GLY A 26 14.11 -5.96 11.69
N ARG A 27 15.46 -6.00 11.69
CA ARG A 27 16.30 -5.27 12.64
C ARG A 27 16.27 -3.75 12.41
N HIS A 28 16.12 -3.32 11.17
CA HIS A 28 16.09 -1.91 10.79
C HIS A 28 14.74 -1.51 10.17
N VAL A 29 14.01 -2.40 9.52
CA VAL A 29 12.68 -2.11 9.01
C VAL A 29 11.66 -2.18 10.14
N GLY A 30 11.09 -1.03 10.47
CA GLY A 30 10.03 -0.87 11.45
C GLY A 30 8.71 -1.42 10.96
N ALA A 31 8.25 -0.88 9.83
CA ALA A 31 7.00 -1.23 9.19
C ALA A 31 7.09 -0.97 7.68
N VAL A 32 6.24 -1.64 6.92
CA VAL A 32 6.02 -1.37 5.51
C VAL A 32 4.54 -1.07 5.31
N GLU A 33 4.23 0.00 4.60
CA GLU A 33 2.88 0.38 4.23
C GLU A 33 2.78 0.49 2.71
N VAL A 34 1.73 -0.04 2.12
CA VAL A 34 1.36 0.25 0.73
C VAL A 34 -0.06 0.79 0.72
N SER A 35 -0.25 2.01 0.23
CA SER A 35 -1.53 2.71 0.27
C SER A 35 -1.98 3.12 -1.13
N MET A 36 -3.29 3.05 -1.39
CA MET A 36 -3.93 3.60 -2.58
C MET A 36 -5.23 4.31 -2.20
N LYS A 37 -5.20 5.64 -2.22
CA LYS A 37 -6.33 6.52 -1.96
C LYS A 37 -6.89 7.03 -3.29
N GLU A 38 -8.21 6.99 -3.44
CA GLU A 38 -8.93 7.53 -4.60
C GLU A 38 -9.98 8.55 -4.14
N THR A 39 -10.05 9.69 -4.81
CA THR A 39 -11.13 10.67 -4.61
C THR A 39 -12.41 10.24 -5.33
N GLU A 40 -12.26 9.43 -6.38
CA GLU A 40 -13.37 8.88 -7.13
C GLU A 40 -14.18 7.91 -6.28
N ASP A 41 -15.50 7.97 -6.40
CA ASP A 41 -16.42 7.06 -5.75
C ASP A 41 -16.88 5.94 -6.70
N CYS A 42 -17.81 5.09 -6.24
CA CYS A 42 -18.28 3.94 -7.03
C CYS A 42 -19.48 4.23 -7.93
N GLN A 43 -19.95 5.47 -8.05
CA GLN A 43 -21.18 5.78 -8.81
C GLN A 43 -21.10 5.28 -10.25
N GLY A 44 -22.19 4.67 -10.76
CA GLY A 44 -22.27 4.11 -12.11
C GLY A 44 -21.57 2.76 -12.27
N ARG A 45 -20.97 2.22 -11.20
CA ARG A 45 -20.21 0.96 -11.21
C ARG A 45 -20.56 0.05 -10.04
N THR A 46 -21.50 0.44 -9.19
CA THR A 46 -21.80 -0.31 -7.95
C THR A 46 -22.35 -1.69 -8.25
N SER A 47 -23.09 -1.87 -9.35
CA SER A 47 -23.59 -3.19 -9.77
C SER A 47 -22.47 -4.22 -9.95
N PHE A 48 -21.32 -3.80 -10.48
CA PHE A 48 -20.10 -4.63 -10.55
C PHE A 48 -19.39 -4.67 -9.20
N TYR A 49 -19.17 -3.51 -8.57
CA TYR A 49 -18.35 -3.39 -7.36
C TYR A 49 -18.89 -4.20 -6.17
N GLU A 50 -20.20 -4.38 -6.10
CA GLU A 50 -20.88 -5.18 -5.06
C GLU A 50 -20.39 -6.63 -4.98
N GLY A 51 -19.93 -7.21 -6.09
CA GLY A 51 -19.38 -8.57 -6.11
C GLY A 51 -17.90 -8.66 -5.74
N TYR A 52 -17.20 -7.53 -5.61
CA TYR A 52 -15.75 -7.49 -5.47
C TYR A 52 -15.31 -6.81 -4.16
N GLY A 53 -15.74 -5.57 -3.95
CA GLY A 53 -15.24 -4.72 -2.87
C GLY A 53 -13.77 -4.33 -3.03
N VAL A 54 -13.30 -3.41 -2.19
CA VAL A 54 -11.95 -2.82 -2.30
C VAL A 54 -10.83 -3.85 -2.12
N ILE A 55 -11.08 -4.90 -1.33
CA ILE A 55 -10.06 -5.92 -1.06
C ILE A 55 -9.71 -6.67 -2.35
N ARG A 56 -10.72 -7.11 -3.12
CA ARG A 56 -10.51 -7.82 -4.40
C ARG A 56 -10.13 -6.85 -5.53
N ASP A 57 -10.64 -5.62 -5.49
CA ASP A 57 -10.38 -4.59 -6.51
C ASP A 57 -8.90 -4.19 -6.56
N VAL A 58 -8.27 -3.92 -5.39
CA VAL A 58 -6.93 -3.30 -5.36
C VAL A 58 -5.92 -3.94 -4.38
N LEU A 59 -6.35 -4.41 -3.21
CA LEU A 59 -5.42 -4.98 -2.21
C LEU A 59 -4.86 -6.33 -2.70
N GLN A 60 -5.75 -7.23 -3.12
CA GLN A 60 -5.44 -8.58 -3.57
C GLN A 60 -4.42 -8.58 -4.72
N ASN A 61 -4.55 -7.63 -5.65
CA ASN A 61 -3.75 -7.55 -6.86
C ASN A 61 -2.63 -6.48 -6.77
N HIS A 62 -2.95 -5.21 -6.91
CA HIS A 62 -2.03 -4.11 -7.16
C HIS A 62 -1.11 -3.88 -5.96
N LEU A 63 -1.67 -3.77 -4.76
CA LEU A 63 -0.87 -3.47 -3.56
C LEU A 63 -0.02 -4.66 -3.13
N THR A 64 -0.56 -5.88 -3.25
CA THR A 64 0.23 -7.10 -2.98
C THR A 64 1.44 -7.19 -3.88
N GLN A 65 1.29 -6.87 -5.16
CA GLN A 65 2.39 -6.93 -6.10
C GLN A 65 3.48 -5.88 -5.80
N VAL A 66 3.12 -4.69 -5.33
CA VAL A 66 4.09 -3.70 -4.84
C VAL A 66 4.80 -4.21 -3.58
N LEU A 67 4.05 -4.74 -2.61
CA LEU A 67 4.61 -5.34 -1.40
C LEU A 67 5.62 -6.45 -1.70
N VAL A 68 5.29 -7.33 -2.65
CA VAL A 68 6.18 -8.42 -3.07
C VAL A 68 7.51 -7.88 -3.60
N LEU A 69 7.50 -6.82 -4.42
CA LEU A 69 8.73 -6.21 -4.95
C LEU A 69 9.59 -5.56 -3.85
N LEU A 70 8.95 -4.97 -2.83
CA LEU A 70 9.66 -4.45 -1.67
C LEU A 70 10.29 -5.58 -0.85
N LYS A 71 9.61 -6.71 -0.71
CA LYS A 71 9.97 -7.75 0.26
C LYS A 71 10.89 -8.84 -0.29
N MET A 72 10.82 -9.12 -1.59
CA MET A 72 11.57 -10.21 -2.22
C MET A 72 13.09 -10.00 -2.12
N ASP A 73 13.85 -11.09 -2.14
CA ASP A 73 15.29 -11.00 -2.37
C ASP A 73 15.57 -10.47 -3.78
N ILE A 74 16.68 -9.75 -3.95
CA ILE A 74 17.12 -9.26 -5.26
C ILE A 74 17.68 -10.46 -6.02
N PRO A 75 17.12 -10.85 -7.19
CA PRO A 75 17.65 -11.95 -7.97
C PRO A 75 19.10 -11.68 -8.38
N PRO A 76 19.99 -12.69 -8.33
CA PRO A 76 21.40 -12.54 -8.70
C PRO A 76 21.54 -12.15 -10.17
N ASP A 77 22.60 -11.40 -10.49
CA ASP A 77 22.79 -10.81 -11.83
C ASP A 77 22.83 -11.88 -12.94
N LYS A 78 23.29 -13.10 -12.63
CA LYS A 78 23.32 -14.22 -13.58
C LYS A 78 21.92 -14.75 -13.93
N GLU A 79 21.02 -14.86 -12.95
CA GLU A 79 19.63 -15.28 -13.19
C GLU A 79 18.86 -14.23 -13.99
N SER A 80 19.21 -12.95 -13.81
CA SER A 80 18.71 -11.85 -14.64
C SER A 80 19.11 -11.94 -16.12
N THR A 81 20.10 -12.76 -16.49
CA THR A 81 20.59 -12.88 -17.88
C THR A 81 20.14 -14.15 -18.58
N SER A 82 19.98 -15.27 -17.87
CA SER A 82 19.63 -16.57 -18.47
C SER A 82 18.12 -16.85 -18.50
N SER A 83 17.39 -16.40 -17.49
CA SER A 83 15.92 -16.44 -17.45
C SER A 83 15.38 -15.40 -16.46
N PRO A 84 15.45 -14.10 -16.80
CA PRO A 84 15.06 -13.02 -15.89
C PRO A 84 13.64 -13.14 -15.34
N SER A 85 12.73 -13.72 -16.11
CA SER A 85 11.35 -13.98 -15.69
C SER A 85 11.25 -15.10 -14.65
N LEU A 86 11.92 -16.24 -14.87
CA LEU A 86 11.85 -17.39 -13.96
C LEU A 86 12.48 -17.10 -12.59
N GLY A 87 13.65 -16.42 -12.58
CA GLY A 87 14.29 -16.00 -11.34
C GLY A 87 13.41 -15.03 -10.54
N SER A 88 12.81 -14.05 -11.23
CA SER A 88 11.92 -13.09 -10.58
C SER A 88 10.70 -13.77 -9.94
N HIS A 89 10.04 -14.69 -10.65
CA HIS A 89 8.84 -15.38 -10.16
C HIS A 89 9.11 -16.29 -8.96
N HIS A 90 10.27 -16.95 -8.92
CA HIS A 90 10.69 -17.76 -7.77
C HIS A 90 10.76 -16.92 -6.49
N HIS A 91 11.40 -15.75 -6.55
CA HIS A 91 11.55 -14.86 -5.39
C HIS A 91 10.21 -14.22 -4.99
N ARG A 92 9.32 -13.91 -5.94
CA ARG A 92 7.96 -13.43 -5.66
C ARG A 92 7.11 -14.49 -4.96
N THR A 93 7.15 -15.72 -5.47
CA THR A 93 6.47 -16.88 -4.89
C THR A 93 6.95 -17.16 -3.47
N ALA A 94 8.25 -17.06 -3.21
CA ALA A 94 8.82 -17.21 -1.87
C ALA A 94 8.19 -16.21 -0.87
N VAL A 95 8.02 -14.94 -1.28
CA VAL A 95 7.33 -13.93 -0.47
C VAL A 95 5.87 -14.29 -0.22
N LEU A 96 5.13 -14.70 -1.24
CA LEU A 96 3.70 -15.04 -1.07
C LEU A 96 3.50 -16.28 -0.17
N ARG A 97 4.48 -17.18 -0.13
CA ARG A 97 4.45 -18.39 0.70
C ARG A 97 4.54 -18.11 2.20
N GLU A 98 5.23 -17.04 2.58
CA GLU A 98 5.54 -16.69 3.97
C GLU A 98 4.68 -15.56 4.55
N LEU A 99 3.89 -14.88 3.72
CA LEU A 99 2.90 -13.89 4.17
C LEU A 99 1.73 -14.58 4.88
N VAL A 100 1.36 -14.02 6.03
CA VAL A 100 0.22 -14.44 6.85
C VAL A 100 -0.52 -13.23 7.37
N LEU A 101 -1.78 -13.38 7.78
CA LEU A 101 -2.49 -12.33 8.49
C LEU A 101 -1.72 -11.98 9.78
N GLY A 102 -1.63 -10.69 10.11
CA GLY A 102 -1.08 -10.26 11.39
C GLY A 102 -1.92 -10.77 12.57
N GLY A 103 -1.40 -10.62 13.79
CA GLY A 103 -2.24 -10.72 14.98
C GLY A 103 -2.45 -12.12 15.60
N GLU A 104 -1.42 -12.97 15.63
CA GLU A 104 -1.29 -14.01 16.66
C GLU A 104 0.10 -13.91 17.30
N THR A 105 0.35 -12.83 18.04
CA THR A 105 1.48 -12.79 18.99
C THR A 105 1.00 -13.30 20.33
N GLU A 106 1.59 -14.39 20.82
CA GLU A 106 1.51 -14.79 22.22
C GLU A 106 1.97 -13.59 23.08
N GLY A 107 1.07 -12.95 23.84
CA GLY A 107 1.47 -11.95 24.83
C GLY A 107 0.68 -10.64 24.93
N GLY A 108 -0.50 -10.50 24.31
CA GLY A 108 -1.50 -9.52 24.76
C GLY A 108 -1.35 -8.10 24.19
N GLU A 109 -1.99 -7.89 23.04
CA GLU A 109 -2.82 -6.73 22.64
C GLU A 109 -3.17 -6.97 21.17
N SER A 110 -4.31 -7.61 20.93
CA SER A 110 -4.76 -7.99 19.59
C SER A 110 -5.23 -6.73 18.83
N ARG A 111 -4.31 -6.01 18.18
CA ARG A 111 -4.69 -5.00 17.18
C ARG A 111 -5.40 -5.73 16.03
N ALA A 112 -6.61 -5.31 15.70
CA ALA A 112 -7.36 -5.92 14.61
C ALA A 112 -6.54 -5.85 13.32
N SER A 113 -6.27 -7.01 12.72
CA SER A 113 -5.41 -7.09 11.52
C SER A 113 -6.17 -6.76 10.23
N ILE A 114 -7.46 -6.51 10.34
CA ILE A 114 -8.38 -6.17 9.24
C ILE A 114 -9.31 -5.09 9.77
N HIS A 115 -9.37 -3.98 9.04
CA HIS A 115 -10.39 -2.95 9.20
C HIS A 115 -11.07 -2.72 7.85
N VAL A 116 -12.38 -2.54 7.87
CA VAL A 116 -13.20 -2.31 6.68
C VAL A 116 -14.11 -1.11 6.89
N GLY A 117 -14.25 -0.29 5.86
CA GLY A 117 -15.12 0.89 5.88
C GLY A 117 -15.93 1.04 4.60
N GLN A 118 -17.02 1.79 4.69
CA GLN A 118 -17.89 2.14 3.55
C GLN A 118 -18.21 3.63 3.56
N TYR A 119 -18.03 4.32 2.44
CA TYR A 119 -18.30 5.76 2.39
C TYR A 119 -19.81 6.03 2.48
N GLN A 120 -20.18 7.11 3.17
CA GLN A 120 -21.56 7.58 3.27
C GLN A 120 -22.13 7.93 1.89
N GLY A 121 -23.30 7.39 1.58
CA GLY A 121 -23.95 7.52 0.26
C GLY A 121 -23.67 6.38 -0.71
N TYR A 122 -22.86 5.37 -0.35
CA TYR A 122 -22.65 4.18 -1.19
C TYR A 122 -23.96 3.44 -1.47
N LEU A 123 -24.82 3.26 -0.45
CA LEU A 123 -26.14 2.62 -0.62
C LEU A 123 -27.04 3.38 -1.61
N ASP A 124 -27.00 4.71 -1.62
CA ASP A 124 -27.76 5.52 -2.57
C ASP A 124 -27.25 5.32 -4.01
N HIS A 125 -25.94 5.16 -4.18
CA HIS A 125 -25.34 4.82 -5.47
C HIS A 125 -25.80 3.43 -5.94
N VAL A 126 -25.83 2.43 -5.04
CA VAL A 126 -26.37 1.09 -5.34
C VAL A 126 -27.82 1.16 -5.78
N ALA A 127 -28.66 1.89 -5.05
CA ALA A 127 -30.07 2.06 -5.40
C ALA A 127 -30.26 2.77 -6.76
N SER A 128 -29.40 3.73 -7.08
CA SER A 128 -29.44 4.46 -8.36
C SER A 128 -28.99 3.61 -9.56
N ASP A 129 -27.93 2.82 -9.39
CA ASP A 129 -27.37 1.97 -10.44
C ASP A 129 -28.26 0.74 -10.71
N ARG A 130 -28.99 0.27 -9.70
CA ARG A 130 -29.90 -0.90 -9.76
C ARG A 130 -31.39 -0.52 -9.79
N ARG A 131 -31.74 0.62 -10.40
CA ARG A 131 -33.13 1.14 -10.43
C ARG A 131 -34.19 0.16 -10.96
N SER A 132 -33.80 -0.80 -11.80
CA SER A 132 -34.69 -1.82 -12.35
C SER A 132 -34.78 -3.11 -11.52
N GLU A 133 -34.04 -3.21 -10.42
CA GLU A 133 -33.97 -4.39 -9.54
C GLU A 133 -34.68 -4.12 -8.20
N PRO A 134 -34.96 -5.16 -7.40
CA PRO A 134 -35.48 -4.97 -6.05
C PRO A 134 -34.58 -4.04 -5.22
N ARG A 135 -35.22 -3.16 -4.44
CA ARG A 135 -34.51 -2.16 -3.63
C ARG A 135 -33.55 -2.84 -2.66
N VAL A 136 -32.26 -2.57 -2.82
CA VAL A 136 -31.23 -2.90 -1.83
C VAL A 136 -31.38 -1.94 -0.66
N VAL A 137 -31.51 -2.48 0.56
CA VAL A 137 -31.68 -1.70 1.80
C VAL A 137 -30.42 -1.70 2.67
N ARG A 138 -29.45 -2.56 2.34
CA ARG A 138 -28.19 -2.71 3.07
C ARG A 138 -27.13 -3.28 2.13
N THR A 139 -25.88 -2.84 2.31
CA THR A 139 -24.70 -3.43 1.68
C THR A 139 -23.57 -3.46 2.70
N SER A 140 -22.88 -4.59 2.79
CA SER A 140 -21.68 -4.77 3.61
C SER A 140 -20.40 -4.67 2.79
N VAL A 141 -20.47 -4.20 1.54
CA VAL A 141 -19.33 -4.18 0.63
C VAL A 141 -18.36 -3.08 1.04
N PRO A 142 -17.09 -3.40 1.36
CA PRO A 142 -16.14 -2.40 1.79
C PRO A 142 -15.67 -1.54 0.61
N THR A 143 -15.73 -0.21 0.79
CA THR A 143 -15.13 0.77 -0.13
C THR A 143 -13.80 1.30 0.37
N ALA A 144 -13.43 0.99 1.62
CA ALA A 144 -12.10 1.16 2.19
C ALA A 144 -11.71 -0.07 3.03
N ALA A 145 -10.43 -0.40 3.07
CA ALA A 145 -9.90 -1.46 3.91
C ALA A 145 -8.43 -1.18 4.30
N SER A 146 -8.06 -1.62 5.51
CA SER A 146 -6.69 -1.68 6.00
C SER A 146 -6.42 -3.10 6.49
N VAL A 147 -5.45 -3.78 5.89
CA VAL A 147 -5.07 -5.15 6.23
C VAL A 147 -3.61 -5.20 6.60
N THR A 148 -3.31 -5.66 7.82
CA THR A 148 -1.95 -5.85 8.31
C THR A 148 -1.57 -7.32 8.19
N LEU A 149 -0.52 -7.59 7.42
CA LEU A 149 0.10 -8.88 7.25
C LEU A 149 1.40 -8.95 8.06
N ALA A 150 1.83 -10.17 8.38
CA ALA A 150 3.14 -10.48 8.93
C ALA A 150 3.86 -11.47 8.01
N SER A 151 5.16 -11.69 8.27
CA SER A 151 5.95 -12.68 7.55
C SER A 151 6.53 -13.71 8.51
N ARG A 152 6.46 -14.99 8.13
CA ARG A 152 7.14 -16.08 8.84
C ARG A 152 8.65 -16.15 8.57
N HIS A 153 9.16 -15.32 7.68
CA HIS A 153 10.58 -15.34 7.31
C HIS A 153 11.44 -14.65 8.38
N PRO A 154 12.56 -15.27 8.83
CA PRO A 154 13.42 -14.68 9.86
C PRO A 154 13.94 -13.27 9.52
N ARG A 155 14.27 -13.01 8.24
CA ARG A 155 14.66 -11.67 7.74
C ARG A 155 13.65 -10.59 8.16
N TRP A 156 12.37 -10.92 8.26
CA TRP A 156 11.27 -9.98 8.46
C TRP A 156 10.60 -10.12 9.84
N GLY A 157 11.29 -10.73 10.80
CA GLY A 157 10.80 -10.86 12.17
C GLY A 157 10.39 -9.51 12.77
N GLY A 158 9.19 -9.44 13.33
CA GLY A 158 8.66 -8.23 13.98
C GLY A 158 8.30 -7.08 13.03
N VAL A 159 8.24 -7.31 11.70
CA VAL A 159 7.80 -6.29 10.72
C VAL A 159 6.33 -6.48 10.38
N SER A 160 5.55 -5.40 10.48
CA SER A 160 4.18 -5.33 9.98
C SER A 160 4.15 -4.82 8.55
N PHE A 161 3.35 -5.48 7.70
CA PHE A 161 3.12 -5.10 6.31
C PHE A 161 1.66 -4.69 6.14
N THR A 162 1.37 -3.40 6.13
CA THR A 162 0.00 -2.87 6.08
C THR A 162 -0.36 -2.45 4.66
N LEU A 163 -1.48 -2.96 4.15
CA LEU A 163 -2.04 -2.62 2.84
C LEU A 163 -3.34 -1.87 3.04
N LYS A 164 -3.41 -0.64 2.54
CA LYS A 164 -4.56 0.26 2.69
C LYS A 164 -5.09 0.69 1.33
N ALA A 165 -6.41 0.70 1.18
CA ALA A 165 -7.01 1.40 0.07
C ALA A 165 -8.39 1.91 0.41
N GLY A 166 -8.84 2.91 -0.33
CA GLY A 166 -10.22 3.35 -0.25
C GLY A 166 -10.64 4.29 -1.37
N LYS A 167 -11.94 4.47 -1.48
CA LYS A 167 -12.62 5.33 -2.46
C LYS A 167 -13.33 6.49 -1.79
N ALA A 168 -13.64 7.53 -2.55
CA ALA A 168 -14.25 8.76 -2.04
C ALA A 168 -13.47 9.39 -0.87
N LEU A 169 -12.14 9.35 -0.93
CA LEU A 169 -11.24 9.90 0.09
C LEU A 169 -10.87 11.37 -0.21
N ASP A 170 -10.11 11.96 0.70
CA ASP A 170 -9.62 13.35 0.66
C ASP A 170 -8.70 13.66 -0.53
N GLU A 171 -7.89 12.70 -0.96
CA GLU A 171 -6.93 12.88 -2.04
C GLU A 171 -6.73 11.63 -2.89
N ARG A 172 -6.20 11.84 -4.10
CA ARG A 172 -5.76 10.76 -4.99
C ARG A 172 -4.25 10.59 -4.83
N THR A 173 -3.86 9.51 -4.17
CA THR A 173 -2.44 9.17 -3.98
C THR A 173 -2.24 7.67 -3.96
N SER A 174 -1.07 7.20 -4.38
CA SER A 174 -0.69 5.80 -4.16
C SER A 174 0.79 5.73 -3.88
N TYR A 175 1.18 5.00 -2.85
CA TYR A 175 2.57 4.94 -2.42
C TYR A 175 2.91 3.64 -1.72
N ALA A 176 4.20 3.34 -1.67
CA ALA A 176 4.79 2.37 -0.78
C ALA A 176 5.76 3.10 0.15
N ARG A 177 5.63 2.89 1.46
CA ARG A 177 6.45 3.51 2.50
C ARG A 177 7.16 2.42 3.29
N VAL A 178 8.47 2.55 3.44
CA VAL A 178 9.29 1.70 4.29
C VAL A 178 9.82 2.57 5.42
N VAL A 179 9.41 2.27 6.64
CA VAL A 179 9.88 2.95 7.85
C VAL A 179 11.12 2.22 8.34
N LEU A 180 12.23 2.94 8.44
CA LEU A 180 13.50 2.48 8.97
C LEU A 180 13.71 3.04 10.38
N CYS A 181 14.29 2.19 11.23
CA CYS A 181 14.64 2.46 12.60
C CYS A 181 16.15 2.31 12.74
N ASP A 182 16.76 3.19 13.52
CA ASP A 182 18.15 3.03 13.91
C ASP A 182 18.27 1.76 14.78
N GLY A 183 19.14 0.83 14.37
CA GLY A 183 19.05 -0.58 14.70
C GLY A 183 18.80 -0.87 16.18
N VAL A 184 17.84 -1.75 16.46
CA VAL A 184 17.48 -2.15 17.82
C VAL A 184 17.93 -3.59 18.07
N PRO A 185 18.52 -3.92 19.24
CA PRO A 185 18.82 -5.30 19.61
C PRO A 185 17.57 -6.19 19.50
N GLU A 186 17.77 -7.42 19.04
CA GLU A 186 16.72 -8.42 18.84
C GLU A 186 15.88 -8.57 20.12
N GLY A 187 14.59 -8.23 20.07
CA GLY A 187 13.66 -8.32 21.22
C GLY A 187 13.42 -7.04 22.04
N ALA A 188 14.06 -5.91 21.70
CA ALA A 188 13.74 -4.61 22.31
C ALA A 188 12.69 -3.82 21.49
N ALA A 189 11.97 -2.92 22.17
CA ALA A 189 11.01 -2.01 21.52
C ALA A 189 11.73 -1.15 20.47
N LYS A 190 11.19 -1.11 19.25
CA LYS A 190 11.76 -0.35 18.14
C LYS A 190 11.77 1.15 18.48
N ALA A 191 12.91 1.68 18.91
CA ALA A 191 13.14 3.11 19.13
C ALA A 191 13.67 3.78 17.85
N GLY A 192 13.44 5.08 17.67
CA GLY A 192 14.05 5.85 16.58
C GLY A 192 13.52 5.57 15.17
N CYS A 193 12.31 5.01 15.03
CA CYS A 193 11.66 4.79 13.73
C CYS A 193 11.12 6.11 13.16
N ALA A 194 11.98 6.87 12.49
CA ALA A 194 11.62 8.14 11.87
C ALA A 194 12.04 8.24 10.40
N CYS A 195 12.96 7.40 9.94
CA CYS A 195 13.42 7.44 8.56
C CYS A 195 12.38 6.80 7.64
N GLU A 196 11.80 7.59 6.75
CA GLU A 196 10.86 7.10 5.75
C GLU A 196 11.50 7.04 4.37
N LEU A 197 11.52 5.86 3.76
CA LEU A 197 11.79 5.68 2.34
C LEU A 197 10.45 5.46 1.60
N LEU A 198 10.09 6.42 0.77
CA LEU A 198 8.84 6.49 0.05
C LEU A 198 9.05 6.19 -1.44
N PHE A 199 8.26 5.27 -1.99
CA PHE A 199 8.05 5.05 -3.41
C PHE A 199 6.64 5.57 -3.75
N ASN A 200 6.54 6.86 -4.08
CA ASN A 200 5.27 7.50 -4.41
C ASN A 200 4.88 7.23 -5.86
N ILE A 201 3.90 6.37 -6.06
CA ILE A 201 3.50 5.81 -7.36
C ILE A 201 2.73 6.84 -8.20
N GLN A 202 1.85 7.62 -7.57
CA GLN A 202 1.09 8.69 -8.22
C GLN A 202 0.52 9.66 -7.18
N GLY A 203 0.23 10.90 -7.63
CA GLY A 203 -0.55 11.86 -6.86
C GLY A 203 0.11 12.32 -5.56
N GLY A 204 -0.69 12.92 -4.68
CA GLY A 204 -0.19 13.59 -3.47
C GLY A 204 0.87 14.67 -3.76
N LYS A 205 1.57 15.10 -2.70
CA LYS A 205 2.61 16.16 -2.80
C LYS A 205 3.85 15.75 -3.60
N PHE A 206 4.09 14.44 -3.73
CA PHE A 206 5.29 13.90 -4.36
C PHE A 206 5.11 13.59 -5.86
N GLY A 207 3.88 13.46 -6.36
CA GLY A 207 3.62 13.09 -7.75
C GLY A 207 4.13 11.68 -8.08
N THR A 208 5.08 11.55 -8.99
CA THR A 208 5.75 10.27 -9.28
C THR A 208 7.19 10.38 -8.78
N ALA A 209 7.53 9.73 -7.67
CA ALA A 209 8.80 9.96 -7.00
C ALA A 209 9.31 8.76 -6.18
N ILE A 210 10.63 8.72 -5.95
CA ILE A 210 11.24 8.02 -4.82
C ILE A 210 11.78 9.10 -3.89
N ALA A 211 11.46 9.07 -2.61
CA ALA A 211 11.82 10.15 -1.70
C ALA A 211 12.16 9.63 -0.30
N TRP A 212 12.98 10.39 0.43
CA TRP A 212 13.24 10.13 1.83
C TRP A 212 13.52 11.44 2.58
N ASN A 213 13.23 11.45 3.88
CA ASN A 213 13.56 12.59 4.74
C ASN A 213 15.06 12.55 5.10
N ARG A 214 15.83 13.58 4.74
CA ARG A 214 17.30 13.58 4.94
C ARG A 214 17.67 13.58 6.42
N THR A 215 17.04 14.43 7.23
CA THR A 215 17.36 14.55 8.65
C THR A 215 17.03 13.26 9.42
N ALA A 216 15.82 12.72 9.24
CA ALA A 216 15.37 11.51 9.91
C ALA A 216 16.10 10.25 9.45
N CYS A 217 16.62 10.24 8.22
CA CYS A 217 17.41 9.13 7.67
C CYS A 217 18.92 9.28 7.83
N THR A 218 19.40 10.27 8.60
CA THR A 218 20.83 10.47 8.85
C THR A 218 21.44 9.20 9.44
N GLY A 219 22.57 8.74 8.89
CA GLY A 219 23.24 7.51 9.29
C GLY A 219 22.66 6.21 8.70
N MET A 220 21.46 6.27 8.09
CA MET A 220 20.83 5.14 7.40
C MET A 220 20.90 5.30 5.88
N ILE A 221 20.46 6.44 5.35
CA ILE A 221 20.51 6.75 3.92
C ILE A 221 21.47 7.91 3.72
N GLU A 222 22.66 7.62 3.21
CA GLU A 222 23.65 8.64 2.85
C GLU A 222 23.34 9.17 1.43
N PRO A 223 22.89 10.43 1.25
CA PRO A 223 22.47 10.93 -0.06
C PRO A 223 23.55 10.83 -1.14
N ALA A 224 24.82 11.02 -0.78
CA ALA A 224 25.94 10.91 -1.70
C ALA A 224 26.18 9.46 -2.21
N ALA A 225 25.69 8.45 -1.49
CA ALA A 225 25.79 7.05 -1.86
C ALA A 225 24.57 6.53 -2.64
N VAL A 226 23.53 7.35 -2.83
CA VAL A 226 22.32 6.94 -3.54
C VAL A 226 22.54 6.98 -5.05
N VAL A 227 22.38 5.82 -5.67
CA VAL A 227 22.38 5.65 -7.13
C VAL A 227 20.93 5.65 -7.62
N THR A 228 20.62 6.51 -8.60
CA THR A 228 19.27 6.60 -9.16
C THR A 228 18.97 5.40 -10.09
N PRO A 229 17.70 4.97 -10.19
CA PRO A 229 17.30 3.99 -11.21
C PRO A 229 17.52 4.51 -12.64
N PRO A 230 17.64 3.64 -13.65
CA PRO A 230 17.72 4.07 -15.04
C PRO A 230 16.52 4.94 -15.43
N GLY A 231 16.78 6.11 -16.03
CA GLY A 231 15.73 7.07 -16.41
C GLY A 231 15.18 7.89 -15.22
N TRP A 232 15.92 7.96 -14.11
CA TRP A 232 15.60 8.78 -12.95
C TRP A 232 16.76 9.71 -12.59
N LEU A 233 16.41 10.89 -12.07
CA LEU A 233 17.37 11.91 -11.64
C LEU A 233 17.04 12.39 -10.23
N SER A 234 18.08 12.82 -9.51
CA SER A 234 17.94 13.48 -8.22
C SER A 234 17.56 14.93 -8.43
N VAL A 235 16.54 15.41 -7.72
CA VAL A 235 16.07 16.79 -7.76
C VAL A 235 16.31 17.43 -6.40
N GLU A 236 16.90 18.61 -6.39
CA GLU A 236 16.94 19.44 -5.19
C GLU A 236 15.54 19.97 -4.91
N ASN A 237 15.00 19.66 -3.73
CA ASN A 237 13.70 20.16 -3.32
C ASN A 237 13.84 21.50 -2.59
N GLU A 238 13.45 22.59 -3.25
CA GLU A 238 13.48 23.94 -2.66
C GLU A 238 12.21 24.27 -1.83
N GLY A 239 11.32 23.30 -1.58
CA GLY A 239 10.09 23.53 -0.84
C GLY A 239 8.83 23.65 -1.70
N GLU A 240 8.89 23.24 -2.96
CA GLU A 240 7.77 23.35 -3.89
C GLU A 240 6.62 22.40 -3.52
N ASN A 241 5.38 22.77 -3.89
CA ASN A 241 4.16 21.98 -3.66
C ASN A 241 3.88 21.61 -2.19
N GLY A 242 4.39 22.41 -1.24
CA GLY A 242 4.20 22.17 0.19
C GLY A 242 4.95 20.95 0.73
N LEU A 243 5.96 20.48 0.00
CA LEU A 243 6.89 19.44 0.45
C LEU A 243 8.07 20.09 1.18
N ALA A 244 8.34 19.70 2.42
CA ALA A 244 9.44 20.28 3.19
C ALA A 244 10.80 20.09 2.48
N ALA A 245 11.64 21.12 2.51
CA ALA A 245 12.95 21.13 1.84
C ALA A 245 13.86 19.98 2.29
N ASP A 246 13.65 19.44 3.50
CA ASP A 246 14.38 18.31 4.08
C ASP A 246 14.16 16.97 3.35
N TRP A 247 13.17 16.86 2.46
CA TRP A 247 13.01 15.67 1.63
C TRP A 247 13.99 15.67 0.45
N GLN A 248 14.72 14.56 0.29
CA GLN A 248 15.40 14.25 -0.96
C GLN A 248 14.44 13.54 -1.91
N VAL A 249 14.43 13.92 -3.18
CA VAL A 249 13.45 13.42 -4.16
C VAL A 249 14.14 13.01 -5.45
N LEU A 250 13.83 11.80 -5.92
CA LEU A 250 14.16 11.32 -7.25
C LEU A 250 12.91 11.38 -8.12
N ARG A 251 13.06 11.83 -9.35
CA ARG A 251 11.96 11.93 -10.34
C ARG A 251 12.32 11.20 -11.63
N PRO A 252 11.34 10.66 -12.37
CA PRO A 252 11.59 10.11 -13.70
C PRO A 252 11.97 11.23 -14.68
N THR A 253 13.01 11.03 -15.48
CA THR A 253 13.50 12.00 -16.47
C THR A 253 12.44 12.33 -17.53
N ALA A 254 11.59 11.37 -17.88
CA ALA A 254 10.54 11.56 -18.87
C ALA A 254 9.40 12.48 -18.39
N GLY A 255 9.28 12.73 -17.08
CA GLY A 255 8.21 13.57 -16.52
C GLY A 255 6.82 13.12 -16.98
N GLU A 256 6.04 14.05 -17.52
CA GLU A 256 4.70 13.79 -18.08
C GLU A 256 4.73 12.96 -19.37
N ASN A 257 5.87 12.93 -20.09
CA ASN A 257 6.05 12.12 -21.31
C ASN A 257 6.42 10.66 -21.00
N ALA A 258 6.38 10.24 -19.74
CA ALA A 258 6.62 8.85 -19.38
C ALA A 258 5.56 7.94 -20.00
N PRO A 259 5.95 6.78 -20.57
CA PRO A 259 4.99 5.81 -21.09
C PRO A 259 3.97 5.43 -20.02
N ASN A 260 2.71 5.29 -20.44
CA ASN A 260 1.67 4.85 -19.51
C ASN A 260 1.82 3.35 -19.19
N ALA A 261 1.08 2.86 -18.21
CA ALA A 261 1.19 1.47 -17.78
C ALA A 261 0.88 0.45 -18.89
N TYR A 262 -0.04 0.76 -19.82
CA TYR A 262 -0.36 -0.10 -20.94
C TYR A 262 0.73 -0.10 -22.00
N ASP A 263 1.34 1.05 -22.30
CA ASP A 263 2.47 1.12 -23.24
C ASP A 263 3.59 0.18 -22.81
N MET A 264 3.91 0.20 -21.51
CA MET A 264 4.93 -0.67 -20.92
C MET A 264 4.55 -2.15 -20.97
N VAL A 265 3.30 -2.49 -20.63
CA VAL A 265 2.82 -3.88 -20.64
C VAL A 265 2.78 -4.43 -22.07
N VAL A 266 2.29 -3.66 -23.04
CA VAL A 266 2.26 -4.07 -24.45
C VAL A 266 3.68 -4.25 -24.98
N ALA A 267 4.59 -3.33 -24.68
CA ALA A 267 6.00 -3.47 -25.06
C ALA A 267 6.63 -4.76 -24.50
N ALA A 268 6.31 -5.12 -23.25
CA ALA A 268 6.78 -6.35 -22.62
C ALA A 268 6.21 -7.62 -23.28
N VAL A 269 4.93 -7.61 -23.69
CA VAL A 269 4.37 -8.71 -24.50
C VAL A 269 5.15 -8.87 -25.81
N LEU A 270 5.40 -7.76 -26.50
CA LEU A 270 6.10 -7.77 -27.79
C LEU A 270 7.56 -8.22 -27.67
N SER A 271 8.24 -7.92 -26.56
CA SER A 271 9.61 -8.36 -26.29
C SER A 271 9.69 -9.76 -25.70
N GLY A 272 8.55 -10.39 -25.37
CA GLY A 272 8.51 -11.67 -24.67
C GLY A 272 8.96 -11.61 -23.21
N ASP A 273 9.05 -10.40 -22.64
CA ASP A 273 9.41 -10.21 -21.23
C ASP A 273 8.25 -10.58 -20.31
N ARG A 274 8.34 -11.79 -19.74
CA ARG A 274 7.35 -12.31 -18.79
C ARG A 274 7.54 -11.79 -17.37
N SER A 275 8.61 -11.05 -17.08
CA SER A 275 8.92 -10.61 -15.71
C SER A 275 7.91 -9.59 -15.16
N MET A 276 7.12 -8.94 -16.02
CA MET A 276 6.07 -7.98 -15.68
C MET A 276 4.69 -8.59 -15.40
N PHE A 277 4.54 -9.90 -15.62
CA PHE A 277 3.27 -10.62 -15.51
C PHE A 277 3.34 -11.60 -14.35
N LEU A 278 2.24 -11.80 -13.63
CA LEU A 278 2.17 -12.89 -12.65
C LEU A 278 2.17 -14.23 -13.38
N ASP A 279 2.88 -15.21 -12.84
CA ASP A 279 2.66 -16.60 -13.19
C ASP A 279 1.46 -17.22 -12.43
N THR A 280 1.11 -18.46 -12.79
CA THR A 280 0.00 -19.19 -12.18
C THR A 280 0.27 -19.54 -10.72
N GLU A 281 1.51 -19.87 -10.36
CA GLU A 281 1.88 -20.27 -9.00
C GLU A 281 1.80 -19.08 -8.03
N GLU A 282 2.31 -17.93 -8.46
CA GLU A 282 2.17 -16.64 -7.79
C GLU A 282 0.70 -16.32 -7.55
N LEU A 283 -0.14 -16.44 -8.58
CA LEU A 283 -1.56 -16.14 -8.45
C LEU A 283 -2.25 -17.03 -7.40
N LEU A 284 -1.94 -18.33 -7.38
CA LEU A 284 -2.51 -19.26 -6.39
C LEU A 284 -2.05 -18.94 -4.97
N HIS A 285 -0.76 -18.64 -4.77
CA HIS A 285 -0.27 -18.26 -3.44
C HIS A 285 -0.78 -16.89 -3.00
N GLN A 286 -0.97 -15.95 -3.92
CA GLN A 286 -1.60 -14.67 -3.65
C GLN A 286 -3.04 -14.88 -3.17
N TRP A 287 -3.85 -15.67 -3.88
CA TRP A 287 -5.21 -15.99 -3.43
C TRP A 287 -5.23 -16.71 -2.09
N ARG A 288 -4.30 -17.64 -1.82
CA ARG A 288 -4.21 -18.27 -0.50
C ARG A 288 -4.01 -17.26 0.64
N VAL A 289 -3.26 -16.18 0.43
CA VAL A 289 -3.12 -15.10 1.44
C VAL A 289 -4.46 -14.39 1.62
N TRP A 290 -5.09 -13.99 0.51
CA TRP A 290 -6.28 -13.15 0.54
C TRP A 290 -7.56 -13.90 0.88
N ASP A 291 -7.68 -15.19 0.59
CA ASP A 291 -8.83 -16.01 0.99
C ASP A 291 -8.95 -16.06 2.53
N ASN A 292 -7.81 -16.14 3.24
CA ASN A 292 -7.80 -16.05 4.70
C ASN A 292 -8.28 -14.67 5.20
N VAL A 293 -7.92 -13.59 4.51
CA VAL A 293 -8.39 -12.23 4.82
C VAL A 293 -9.89 -12.11 4.54
N LEU A 294 -10.33 -12.52 3.35
CA LEU A 294 -11.70 -12.41 2.87
C LEU A 294 -12.67 -13.24 3.71
N SER A 295 -12.26 -14.45 4.15
CA SER A 295 -13.08 -15.28 5.05
C SER A 295 -13.48 -14.59 6.35
N LYS A 296 -12.67 -13.61 6.80
CA LYS A 296 -12.96 -12.78 7.96
C LYS A 296 -13.67 -11.49 7.53
N ALA A 297 -13.10 -10.77 6.55
CA ALA A 297 -13.57 -9.47 6.11
C ALA A 297 -15.01 -9.49 5.55
N ASP A 298 -15.40 -10.55 4.82
CA ASP A 298 -16.74 -10.67 4.24
C ASP A 298 -17.84 -10.83 5.32
N THR A 299 -17.46 -11.15 6.58
CA THR A 299 -18.39 -11.23 7.72
C THR A 299 -18.45 -9.94 8.56
N MET A 300 -17.58 -8.98 8.28
CA MET A 300 -17.50 -7.72 9.03
C MET A 300 -18.54 -6.72 8.51
N GLU A 301 -19.10 -5.92 9.41
CA GLU A 301 -19.87 -4.74 9.03
C GLU A 301 -18.89 -3.58 8.78
N PRO A 302 -18.90 -2.97 7.58
CA PRO A 302 -17.99 -1.86 7.30
C PRO A 302 -18.41 -0.62 8.08
N GLU A 303 -17.43 0.02 8.72
CA GLU A 303 -17.63 1.28 9.44
C GLU A 303 -17.89 2.42 8.45
N LEU A 304 -18.88 3.27 8.72
CA LEU A 304 -19.23 4.35 7.83
C LEU A 304 -18.25 5.52 7.95
N TYR A 305 -17.76 6.04 6.82
CA TYR A 305 -16.91 7.23 6.79
C TYR A 305 -17.46 8.31 5.83
N PRO A 306 -17.28 9.60 6.13
CA PRO A 306 -17.73 10.67 5.23
C PRO A 306 -16.89 10.70 3.94
N LYS A 307 -17.47 11.17 2.83
CA LYS A 307 -16.67 11.43 1.62
C LYS A 307 -15.62 12.52 1.92
N GLY A 308 -14.41 12.36 1.39
CA GLY A 308 -13.28 13.22 1.73
C GLY A 308 -12.57 12.85 3.03
N PHE A 309 -12.81 11.64 3.57
CA PHE A 309 -12.09 11.13 4.75
C PHE A 309 -10.61 10.92 4.45
N ALA A 310 -9.75 11.33 5.39
CA ALA A 310 -8.31 11.11 5.31
C ALA A 310 -7.94 9.73 5.86
N LEU A 311 -7.51 8.83 4.98
CA LEU A 311 -7.12 7.45 5.32
C LEU A 311 -5.69 7.35 5.91
N ASP A 312 -5.30 8.30 6.77
CA ASP A 312 -3.95 8.38 7.36
C ASP A 312 -3.97 8.24 8.91
N GLU A 313 -2.79 7.92 9.46
CA GLU A 313 -2.41 7.50 10.82
C GLU A 313 -3.44 7.55 11.97
N VAL A 314 -3.45 6.43 12.71
CA VAL A 314 -4.26 6.11 13.89
C VAL A 314 -5.65 5.60 13.53
N GLU A 315 -5.69 4.28 13.29
CA GLU A 315 -6.81 3.43 13.64
C GLU A 315 -8.16 3.79 13.00
N MET A 316 -8.61 2.97 12.03
CA MET A 316 -10.04 2.91 11.69
C MET A 316 -10.92 2.71 12.94
N SER A 317 -10.37 2.20 14.06
CA SER A 317 -11.04 2.15 15.37
C SER A 317 -11.41 3.52 15.99
N GLY A 318 -10.98 4.65 15.42
CA GLY A 318 -11.35 6.01 15.85
C GLY A 318 -12.70 6.53 15.33
N LEU A 319 -13.52 5.68 14.68
CA LEU A 319 -14.81 6.09 14.08
C LEU A 319 -15.97 6.32 15.07
N ILE A 320 -15.71 6.32 16.38
CA ILE A 320 -16.68 6.69 17.42
C ILE A 320 -16.08 7.85 18.25
N GLY A 321 -16.37 9.09 17.86
CA GLY A 321 -15.82 10.23 18.59
C GLY A 321 -16.31 11.63 18.18
N SER A 322 -17.47 11.77 17.54
CA SER A 322 -18.20 13.05 17.49
C SER A 322 -19.59 12.87 16.87
N VAL A 323 -20.42 12.01 17.45
CA VAL A 323 -21.87 12.28 17.44
C VAL A 323 -22.12 12.98 18.76
N SER A 324 -22.21 14.30 18.72
CA SER A 324 -22.66 15.11 19.84
C SER A 324 -23.99 14.54 20.33
N GLU A 325 -23.99 14.04 21.56
CA GLU A 325 -25.21 13.72 22.30
C GLU A 325 -26.17 14.90 22.27
N GLU A 326 -27.44 14.54 22.15
CA GLU A 326 -28.61 15.38 22.05
C GLU A 326 -28.70 16.41 23.18
N ASN A 327 -28.87 17.70 22.82
CA ASN A 327 -29.62 18.63 23.66
C ASN A 327 -31.11 18.44 23.34
N GLU A 328 -31.76 17.46 23.97
CA GLU A 328 -33.21 17.47 24.15
C GLU A 328 -33.58 18.48 25.25
N ASP A 329 -33.65 19.76 24.89
CA ASP A 329 -34.38 20.75 25.69
C ASP A 329 -35.85 20.76 25.20
N SER A 330 -36.69 19.95 25.85
CA SER A 330 -38.15 20.11 25.80
C SER A 330 -38.59 21.02 26.95
N PRO A 331 -39.23 22.18 26.69
CA PRO A 331 -39.84 22.97 27.76
C PRO A 331 -41.22 22.39 28.11
N HIS A 332 -41.38 22.04 29.38
CA HIS A 332 -42.66 21.77 30.01
C HIS A 332 -43.63 22.95 29.81
N ILE A 333 -44.80 22.67 29.25
CA ILE A 333 -45.97 23.56 29.31
C ILE A 333 -46.84 23.09 30.49
N GLU A 334 -46.99 23.94 31.49
CA GLU A 334 -47.96 23.77 32.59
C GLU A 334 -49.39 23.94 32.07
N LEU A 335 -50.28 23.03 32.50
CA LEU A 335 -51.71 23.24 32.68
C LEU A 335 -52.09 22.75 34.08
#